data_AF-A0A6I3F086-F1
#
_entry.id   AF-A0A6I3F086-F1
#
_cell.length_a   1.000
_cell.length_b   1.000
_cell.length_c   1.000
_cell.angle_alpha   90.00
_cell.angle_beta   90.00
_cell.angle_gamma   90.00
#
_symmetry.space_group_name_H-M   'P 1'
#
loop_
_entity.id
_entity.type
_entity.pdbx_description
1 polymer ?
#
loop_
_entity_poly.entity_id
_entity_poly.type
_entity_poly.pdbx_seq_one_letter_code
_entity_poly.pdbx_strand_id
1 'polypeptide(L)'
;MALLFFGYTSCPDICPVHLGILSAAFDDLRLDGGRPDVAFVGVDTARDTPQRLRSYLDGFDPEFVGLTATPSAIDEALGQLDMPSVVIDPEGKGTDYIVGHPSQILVFTPDNLCHITYPFGTRQQAWEEDLPRLENQIWPSDR
;
A
#
# COMPACT_ATOMS: atom_id res chain seq x y z
N MET A 1 -7.04 11.34 5.04
CA MET A 1 -6.80 9.91 5.37
C MET A 1 -5.74 9.41 4.42
N ALA A 2 -4.83 8.54 4.87
CA ALA A 2 -3.74 8.02 4.04
C ALA A 2 -3.68 6.49 4.08
N LEU A 3 -3.38 5.88 2.94
CA LEU A 3 -3.18 4.45 2.77
C LEU A 3 -1.71 4.22 2.41
N LEU A 4 -1.05 3.35 3.16
CA LEU A 4 0.36 3.02 2.98
C LEU A 4 0.51 1.56 2.58
N PHE A 5 1.19 1.31 1.46
CA PHE A 5 1.45 -0.04 0.98
C PHE A 5 2.94 -0.25 0.72
N PHE A 6 3.54 -1.23 1.39
CA PHE A 6 4.90 -1.67 1.13
C PHE A 6 4.87 -2.78 0.07
N GLY A 7 5.46 -2.53 -1.09
CA GLY A 7 5.47 -3.47 -2.20
C GLY A 7 6.63 -3.21 -3.15
N TYR A 8 6.69 -3.93 -4.27
CA TYR A 8 7.74 -3.72 -5.26
C TYR A 8 7.21 -3.89 -6.67
N THR A 9 7.77 -3.13 -7.61
CA THR A 9 7.21 -3.00 -8.98
C THR A 9 7.39 -4.25 -9.83
N SER A 10 8.24 -5.19 -9.40
CA SER A 10 8.49 -6.46 -10.10
C SER A 10 7.70 -7.63 -9.51
N CYS A 11 6.76 -7.36 -8.59
CA CYS A 11 5.88 -8.39 -8.02
C CYS A 11 4.94 -8.93 -9.10
N PRO A 12 4.94 -10.25 -9.38
CA PRO A 12 4.20 -10.81 -10.51
C PRO A 12 2.70 -10.98 -10.26
N ASP A 13 2.22 -10.88 -9.01
CA ASP A 13 0.85 -11.28 -8.66
C ASP A 13 0.20 -10.33 -7.62
N ILE A 14 0.69 -10.34 -6.38
CA ILE A 14 -0.01 -9.71 -5.24
C ILE A 14 -0.13 -8.19 -5.38
N CYS A 15 0.98 -7.47 -5.61
CA CYS A 15 0.98 -6.01 -5.65
C CYS A 15 0.06 -5.43 -6.75
N PRO A 16 0.15 -5.85 -8.03
CA PRO A 16 -0.69 -5.27 -9.07
C PRO A 16 -2.17 -5.57 -8.85
N VAL A 17 -2.52 -6.77 -8.35
CA VAL A 17 -3.92 -7.12 -8.06
C VAL A 17 -4.46 -6.26 -6.92
N HIS A 18 -3.70 -6.07 -5.84
CA HIS A 18 -4.15 -5.28 -4.69
C HIS A 18 -4.33 -3.80 -5.06
N LEU A 19 -3.40 -3.21 -5.81
CA LEU A 19 -3.50 -1.83 -6.31
C LEU A 19 -4.66 -1.65 -7.30
N GLY A 20 -4.90 -2.62 -8.18
CA GLY A 20 -6.01 -2.59 -9.12
C GLY A 20 -7.37 -2.61 -8.42
N ILE A 21 -7.53 -3.46 -7.41
CA ILE A 21 -8.76 -3.51 -6.59
C ILE A 21 -8.96 -2.19 -5.82
N LEU A 22 -7.90 -1.65 -5.22
CA LEU A 22 -7.99 -0.38 -4.49
C LEU A 22 -8.33 0.77 -5.44
N SER A 23 -7.71 0.82 -6.62
CA SER A 23 -8.01 1.83 -7.63
C SER A 23 -9.47 1.77 -8.07
N ALA A 24 -9.99 0.56 -8.36
CA ALA A 24 -11.39 0.37 -8.74
C ALA A 24 -12.35 0.77 -7.62
N ALA A 25 -12.00 0.51 -6.35
CA ALA A 25 -12.81 0.94 -5.22
C ALA A 25 -12.93 2.47 -5.13
N PHE A 26 -11.98 3.23 -5.68
CA PHE A 26 -12.03 4.68 -5.68
C PHE A 26 -12.87 5.31 -6.80
N ASP A 27 -13.19 4.58 -7.87
CA ASP A 27 -13.91 5.14 -9.03
C ASP A 27 -15.29 5.69 -8.63
N ASP A 28 -15.99 4.97 -7.76
CA ASP A 28 -17.34 5.33 -7.28
C ASP A 28 -17.35 5.89 -5.85
N LEU A 29 -16.20 5.91 -5.16
CA LEU A 29 -16.12 6.35 -3.77
C LEU A 29 -16.22 7.87 -3.66
N ARG A 30 -17.18 8.33 -2.85
CA ARG A 30 -17.37 9.73 -2.49
C ARG A 30 -17.14 9.89 -0.99
N LEU A 31 -16.02 10.53 -0.65
CA LEU A 31 -15.64 10.86 0.72
C LEU A 31 -15.76 12.37 0.95
N ASP A 32 -16.07 12.78 2.17
CA ASP A 32 -16.28 14.19 2.53
C ASP A 32 -14.96 14.98 2.53
N GLY A 33 -13.86 14.33 2.93
CA GLY A 33 -12.50 14.84 2.89
C GLY A 33 -11.81 14.69 1.55
N GLY A 34 -12.54 14.20 0.53
CA GLY A 34 -11.98 13.87 -0.77
C GLY A 34 -11.27 12.52 -0.78
N ARG A 35 -10.60 12.23 -1.89
CA ARG A 35 -9.98 10.93 -2.10
C ARG A 35 -8.83 10.68 -1.11
N PRO A 36 -8.67 9.46 -0.56
CA PRO A 36 -7.54 9.16 0.31
C PRO A 36 -6.20 9.25 -0.42
N ASP A 37 -5.18 9.74 0.27
CA ASP A 37 -3.81 9.72 -0.25
C ASP A 37 -3.28 8.29 -0.24
N VAL A 38 -2.75 7.79 -1.36
CA VAL A 38 -2.13 6.47 -1.43
C VAL A 38 -0.63 6.59 -1.66
N ALA A 39 0.14 6.03 -0.74
CA ALA A 39 1.58 5.92 -0.83
C ALA A 39 2.01 4.45 -1.02
N PHE A 40 2.64 4.17 -2.16
CA PHE A 40 3.28 2.89 -2.43
C PHE A 40 4.79 3.01 -2.17
N VAL A 41 5.28 2.33 -1.14
CA VAL A 41 6.70 2.28 -0.78
C VAL A 41 7.36 1.10 -1.50
N GLY A 42 8.18 1.41 -2.49
CA GLY A 42 9.05 0.47 -3.20
C GLY A 42 10.10 -0.12 -2.27
N VAL A 43 9.90 -1.36 -1.84
CA VAL A 43 10.82 -2.06 -0.91
C VAL A 43 12.05 -2.63 -1.61
N ASP A 44 11.99 -2.77 -2.93
CA ASP A 44 13.10 -3.28 -3.70
C ASP A 44 13.98 -2.15 -4.23
N THR A 45 14.75 -1.57 -3.32
CA THR A 45 15.58 -0.38 -3.58
C THR A 45 16.56 -0.52 -4.75
N ALA A 46 16.89 -1.75 -5.16
CA ALA A 46 17.75 -2.00 -6.32
C ALA A 46 17.02 -1.88 -7.66
N ARG A 47 15.70 -2.17 -7.70
CA ARG A 47 14.88 -2.13 -8.93
C ARG A 47 13.90 -0.94 -8.94
N ASP A 48 13.37 -0.54 -7.78
CA ASP A 48 12.32 0.47 -7.62
C ASP A 48 12.87 1.90 -7.60
N THR A 49 13.33 2.38 -8.75
CA THR A 49 13.71 3.80 -8.92
C THR A 49 12.47 4.70 -8.94
N PRO A 50 12.58 6.01 -8.63
CA PRO A 50 11.46 6.94 -8.72
C PRO A 50 10.75 6.91 -10.08
N GLN A 51 11.49 6.79 -11.18
CA GLN A 51 10.92 6.73 -12.53
C GLN A 51 10.16 5.42 -12.77
N ARG A 52 10.68 4.29 -12.27
CA ARG A 52 10.00 2.99 -12.38
C ARG A 52 8.74 2.95 -11.53
N LEU A 53 8.79 3.50 -10.32
CA LEU A 53 7.63 3.63 -9.44
C LEU A 53 6.52 4.46 -10.09
N ARG A 54 6.84 5.64 -10.64
CA ARG A 54 5.85 6.46 -11.35
C ARG A 54 5.24 5.71 -12.53
N SER A 55 6.08 5.12 -13.39
CA SER A 55 5.61 4.35 -14.56
C SER A 55 4.73 3.17 -14.17
N TYR A 56 5.03 2.51 -13.05
CA TYR A 56 4.23 1.41 -12.51
C TYR A 56 2.88 1.91 -11.99
N LEU A 57 2.87 2.99 -11.20
CA LEU A 57 1.66 3.53 -10.59
C LEU A 57 0.71 4.18 -11.61
N ASP A 58 1.22 4.73 -12.72
CA ASP A 58 0.40 5.24 -13.83
C ASP A 58 -0.53 4.19 -14.44
N GLY A 59 -0.22 2.90 -14.29
CA GLY A 59 -1.07 1.80 -14.74
C GLY A 59 -2.29 1.53 -13.84
N PHE A 60 -2.34 2.14 -12.65
CA PHE A 60 -3.45 2.00 -11.71
C PHE A 60 -4.13 3.34 -11.52
N ASP A 61 -3.38 4.31 -10.98
CA ASP A 61 -3.91 5.61 -10.67
C ASP A 61 -2.84 6.72 -10.68
N PRO A 62 -3.07 7.83 -11.40
CA PRO A 62 -2.09 8.92 -11.50
C PRO A 62 -1.85 9.65 -10.17
N GLU A 63 -2.82 9.67 -9.25
CA GLU A 63 -2.72 10.31 -7.94
C GLU A 63 -1.94 9.46 -6.92
N PHE A 64 -1.72 8.16 -7.19
CA PHE A 64 -0.89 7.33 -6.31
C PHE A 64 0.55 7.81 -6.30
N VAL A 65 1.12 7.92 -5.10
CA VAL A 65 2.47 8.42 -4.86
C VAL A 65 3.43 7.25 -4.64
N GLY A 66 4.51 7.22 -5.42
CA GLY A 66 5.60 6.27 -5.24
C GLY A 66 6.67 6.81 -4.31
N LEU A 67 7.01 6.05 -3.27
CA LEU A 67 8.09 6.35 -2.33
C LEU A 67 9.18 5.27 -2.41
N THR A 68 10.43 5.66 -2.18
CA THR A 68 11.54 4.73 -1.98
C THR A 68 12.56 5.37 -1.03
N ALA A 69 13.39 4.57 -0.40
CA ALA A 69 14.40 5.04 0.55
C ALA A 69 15.57 4.05 0.61
N THR A 70 16.49 4.22 1.57
CA THR A 70 17.50 3.21 1.85
C THR A 70 16.86 1.98 2.49
N PRO A 71 17.43 0.76 2.32
CA PRO A 71 16.92 -0.44 2.99
C PRO A 71 16.74 -0.26 4.49
N SER A 72 17.70 0.41 5.15
CA SER A 72 17.64 0.69 6.58
C SER A 72 16.45 1.57 7.00
N ALA A 73 16.10 2.58 6.19
CA ALA A 73 14.97 3.46 6.48
C ALA A 73 13.63 2.73 6.27
N ILE A 74 13.57 1.84 5.29
CA ILE A 74 12.39 0.99 5.05
C ILE A 74 12.21 0.01 6.20
N ASP A 75 13.26 -0.68 6.63
CA ASP A 75 13.21 -1.61 7.77
C ASP A 75 12.87 -0.89 9.08
N GLU A 76 13.39 0.33 9.29
CA GLU A 76 13.02 1.16 10.45
C GLU A 76 11.53 1.51 10.43
N ALA A 77 11.00 1.95 9.27
CA ALA A 77 9.58 2.26 9.12
C ALA A 77 8.69 1.03 9.36
N LEU A 78 9.08 -0.12 8.81
CA LEU A 78 8.37 -1.39 9.05
C LEU A 78 8.39 -1.77 10.54
N GLY A 79 9.53 -1.60 11.21
CA GLY A 79 9.67 -1.86 12.64
C GLY A 79 8.77 -0.96 13.52
N GLN A 80 8.63 0.33 13.16
CA GLN A 80 7.72 1.25 13.85
C GLN A 80 6.23 0.89 13.66
N LEU A 81 5.92 0.10 12.63
CA LEU A 81 4.57 -0.35 12.28
C LEU A 81 4.32 -1.81 12.70
N ASP A 82 5.22 -2.40 13.51
CA ASP A 82 5.18 -3.80 13.92
C ASP A 82 5.08 -4.79 12.73
N MET A 83 5.65 -4.41 11.57
CA MET A 83 5.65 -5.20 10.35
C MET A 83 6.94 -6.01 10.18
N PRO A 84 6.87 -7.20 9.56
CA PRO A 84 8.08 -7.97 9.25
C PRO A 84 8.98 -7.22 8.25
N SER A 85 10.29 -7.36 8.44
CA SER A 85 11.31 -6.79 7.56
C SER A 85 11.25 -7.36 6.15
N VAL A 86 11.86 -6.64 5.22
CA VAL A 86 11.99 -7.05 3.82
C VAL A 86 13.00 -8.19 3.71
N VAL A 87 12.65 -9.27 3.02
CA VAL A 87 13.54 -10.41 2.78
C VAL A 87 13.75 -10.58 1.29
N ILE A 88 14.98 -10.39 0.82
CA ILE A 88 15.33 -10.61 -0.59
C ILE A 88 15.92 -12.02 -0.71
N ASP A 89 15.36 -12.84 -1.61
CA ASP A 89 15.89 -14.18 -1.86
C ASP A 89 17.30 -14.09 -2.51
N PRO A 90 18.37 -14.54 -1.82
CA PRO A 90 19.72 -14.46 -2.33
C PRO A 90 20.01 -15.48 -3.46
N GLU A 91 19.15 -16.48 -3.66
CA GLU A 91 19.33 -17.50 -4.71
C GLU A 91 18.82 -17.06 -6.09
N GLY A 92 18.07 -15.95 -6.15
CA GLY A 92 17.63 -15.37 -7.42
C GLY A 92 18.79 -14.85 -8.26
N LYS A 93 18.80 -15.17 -9.56
CA LYS A 93 19.87 -14.74 -10.47
C LYS A 93 19.57 -13.37 -11.07
N GLY A 94 20.44 -12.41 -10.85
CA GLY A 94 20.36 -11.09 -11.49
C GLY A 94 19.09 -10.33 -11.09
N THR A 95 18.19 -10.08 -12.03
CA THR A 95 16.93 -9.37 -11.79
C THR A 95 15.75 -10.29 -11.47
N ASP A 96 15.96 -11.61 -11.40
CA ASP A 96 14.91 -12.63 -11.29
C ASP A 96 14.81 -13.19 -9.85
N TYR A 97 14.67 -12.27 -8.88
CA TYR A 97 14.41 -12.61 -7.47
C TYR A 97 13.06 -12.08 -7.00
N ILE A 98 12.51 -12.77 -6.01
CA ILE A 98 11.31 -12.40 -5.29
C ILE A 98 11.71 -11.68 -4.00
N VAL A 99 10.89 -10.71 -3.62
CA VAL A 99 11.03 -10.00 -2.36
C VAL A 99 9.89 -10.43 -1.45
N GLY A 100 10.21 -10.99 -0.28
CA GLY A 100 9.29 -11.17 0.82
C GLY A 100 9.05 -9.83 1.51
N HIS A 101 7.78 -9.41 1.58
CA HIS A 101 7.36 -8.17 2.22
C HIS A 101 5.93 -8.32 2.78
N PRO A 102 5.51 -7.47 3.73
CA PRO A 102 4.11 -7.41 4.14
C PRO A 102 3.22 -7.04 2.93
N SER A 103 2.14 -7.78 2.72
CA SER A 103 1.23 -7.59 1.58
C SER A 103 -0.06 -6.85 1.93
N GLN A 104 -0.13 -6.29 3.14
CA GLN A 104 -1.29 -5.55 3.63
C GLN A 104 -1.14 -4.04 3.39
N ILE A 105 -2.28 -3.37 3.19
CA ILE A 105 -2.38 -1.92 3.11
C ILE A 105 -2.77 -1.39 4.48
N LEU A 106 -1.97 -0.47 5.01
CA LEU A 106 -2.22 0.18 6.29
C LEU A 106 -3.08 1.42 6.06
N VAL A 107 -4.10 1.65 6.89
CA VAL A 107 -4.97 2.82 6.78
C VAL A 107 -4.81 3.73 7.98
N PHE A 108 -4.28 4.92 7.72
CA PHE A 108 -4.15 6.01 8.69
C PHE A 108 -5.36 6.93 8.56
N THR A 109 -6.24 6.90 9.55
CA THR A 109 -7.45 7.75 9.56
C THR A 109 -7.07 9.21 9.87
N PRO A 110 -8.02 10.18 9.83
CA PRO A 110 -7.69 11.59 10.03
C PRO A 110 -7.02 11.96 11.37
N ASP A 111 -7.05 11.08 12.38
CA ASP A 111 -6.32 11.25 13.65
C ASP A 111 -4.83 10.85 13.56
N ASN A 112 -4.37 10.42 12.39
CA ASN A 112 -3.02 9.93 12.08
C ASN A 112 -2.63 8.62 12.78
N LEU A 113 -3.61 7.83 13.24
CA LEU A 113 -3.36 6.50 13.77
C LEU A 113 -3.74 5.43 12.74
N CYS A 114 -2.93 4.36 12.70
CA CYS A 114 -3.22 3.17 11.91
C CYS A 114 -4.18 2.27 12.70
N HIS A 115 -5.48 2.40 12.45
CA HIS A 115 -6.51 1.62 13.16
C HIS A 115 -6.77 0.25 12.53
N ILE A 116 -6.53 0.12 11.22
CA ILE A 116 -6.86 -1.08 10.47
C ILE A 116 -5.84 -1.35 9.38
N THR A 117 -5.60 -2.64 9.12
CA THR A 117 -4.84 -3.11 7.97
C THR A 117 -5.72 -4.00 7.12
N TYR A 118 -5.59 -3.87 5.81
CA TYR A 118 -6.33 -4.68 4.84
C TYR A 118 -5.37 -5.68 4.20
N PRO A 119 -5.56 -6.98 4.42
CA PRO A 119 -4.72 -7.99 3.81
C PRO A 119 -5.02 -8.10 2.30
N PHE A 120 -4.10 -8.72 1.57
CA PHE A 120 -4.37 -9.17 0.21
C PHE A 120 -5.64 -10.04 0.15
N GLY A 121 -6.45 -9.85 -0.89
CA GLY A 121 -7.74 -10.51 -1.05
C GLY A 121 -8.93 -9.71 -0.48
N THR A 122 -8.67 -8.54 0.11
CA THR A 122 -9.74 -7.56 0.41
C THR A 122 -10.50 -7.23 -0.86
N ARG A 123 -11.82 -7.38 -0.82
CA ARG A 123 -12.70 -7.13 -1.96
C ARG A 123 -12.98 -5.64 -2.10
N GLN A 124 -13.22 -5.19 -3.34
CA GLN A 124 -13.63 -3.83 -3.66
C GLN A 124 -14.76 -3.31 -2.73
N GLN A 125 -15.82 -4.09 -2.57
CA GLN A 125 -16.96 -3.72 -1.71
C GLN A 125 -16.57 -3.42 -0.25
N ALA A 126 -15.56 -4.11 0.31
CA ALA A 126 -15.14 -3.85 1.69
C ALA A 126 -14.51 -2.46 1.81
N TRP A 127 -13.72 -2.04 0.82
CA TRP A 127 -13.17 -0.68 0.75
C TRP A 127 -14.27 0.36 0.64
N GLU A 128 -15.25 0.15 -0.24
CA GLU A 128 -16.37 1.06 -0.45
C GLU A 128 -17.23 1.24 0.80
N GLU A 129 -17.43 0.16 1.57
CA GLU A 129 -18.20 0.19 2.83
C GLU A 129 -17.43 0.80 4.00
N ASP A 130 -16.13 0.50 4.12
CA ASP A 130 -15.35 0.86 5.30
C ASP A 130 -14.73 2.26 5.21
N LEU A 131 -14.22 2.68 4.05
CA LEU A 131 -13.50 3.95 3.92
C LEU A 131 -14.31 5.18 4.37
N PRO A 132 -15.62 5.30 4.05
CA PRO A 132 -16.44 6.39 4.59
C PRO A 132 -16.57 6.37 6.11
N ARG A 133 -16.53 5.17 6.71
CA ARG A 133 -16.64 5.00 8.17
C ARG A 133 -15.32 5.34 8.85
N LEU A 134 -14.20 4.92 8.26
CA LEU A 134 -12.85 5.24 8.73
C LEU A 134 -12.55 6.75 8.63
N GLU A 135 -12.98 7.41 7.55
CA GLU A 135 -12.88 8.86 7.41
C GLU A 135 -13.64 9.58 8.54
N ASN A 136 -14.88 9.15 8.79
CA ASN A 136 -15.73 9.73 9.82
C ASN A 136 -15.45 9.18 11.23
N GLN A 137 -14.45 8.32 11.38
CA GLN A 137 -14.07 7.66 12.64
C GLN A 137 -15.27 7.01 13.35
N ILE A 138 -16.10 6.30 12.58
CA ILE A 138 -17.26 5.54 13.06
C ILE A 138 -16.86 4.08 13.25
N TRP A 139 -16.80 3.64 14.50
CA TRP A 139 -16.31 2.31 14.86
C TRP A 139 -17.45 1.32 15.13
N PRO A 140 -17.19 0.00 15.03
CA PRO A 140 -18.19 -1.01 15.40
C PRO A 140 -18.70 -0.89 16.85
N SER A 141 -17.88 -0.35 17.75
CA SER A 141 -18.23 -0.07 19.15
C SER A 141 -19.22 1.07 19.35
N ASP A 142 -19.42 1.90 18.33
CA ASP A 142 -20.27 3.10 18.43
C ASP A 142 -21.76 2.78 18.15
N ARG A 143 -22.08 1.50 17.96
CA ARG A 143 -23.43 0.97 17.71
C ARG A 143 -24.02 0.29 18.93
#